data_AF-A0A352FMT7-F1
#
_entry.id   AF-A0A352FMT7-F1
#
_cell.length_a   1.000
_cell.length_b   1.000
_cell.length_c   1.000
_cell.angle_alpha   90.00
_cell.angle_beta   90.00
_cell.angle_gamma   90.00
#
_symmetry.space_group_name_H-M   'P 1'
#
loop_
_entity.id
_entity.type
_entity.pdbx_description
1 polymer ?
#
loop_
_entity_poly.entity_id
_entity_poly.type
_entity_poly.pdbx_seq_one_letter_code
_entity_poly.pdbx_strand_id
1 'polypeptide(L)'
;MPATKIRELDLSEFPAGTVTEFTTLVCLACIFDIFTKQLGLAPRTAFSEIKRHTPEIEELTTRSAKRPYFDSDEKHPHCPYCKSAKRWLARFDTYCIEGGKTTDAPRRALLKKMPQSGDQFLVLEKKSDSRAVFFEWLDTLRLNLDLNDERWLLEATRNYLERRDAKTNWEEVFSEIRAVRRSTRLPEGWERDGSRLFLAPKIYGEALLIQYLVSRSQAHGGMTLEGRLTLMDLIRRLRYSGYLDQLGITEHDPGEVFEKLIDHLASTSDWSRVSAASDEASGASIPTSRDSNRVSSKKTTKTKAAKKPSKAKSKKSQPEPDEVIAESVKLHYIIDRRDFLEKVKNVYRSYSA
;
A
#
# COMPACT_ATOMS: atom_id res chain seq x y z
N MET A 1 -11.20 10.63 22.20
CA MET A 1 -11.42 9.35 21.51
C MET A 1 -12.29 9.64 20.31
N PRO A 2 -11.79 9.50 19.06
CA PRO A 2 -12.70 9.52 17.92
C PRO A 2 -13.63 8.30 18.06
N ALA A 3 -14.93 8.54 17.87
CA ALA A 3 -15.93 7.47 17.94
C ALA A 3 -15.48 6.31 17.04
N THR A 4 -15.36 5.11 17.60
CA THR A 4 -15.18 3.87 16.85
C THR A 4 -16.25 3.85 15.77
N LYS A 5 -15.86 4.13 14.52
CA LYS A 5 -16.69 3.82 13.35
C LYS A 5 -17.11 2.37 13.55
N ILE A 6 -18.41 2.11 13.57
CA ILE A 6 -18.93 0.74 13.69
C ILE A 6 -18.36 0.00 12.47
N ARG A 7 -17.28 -0.76 12.69
CA ARG A 7 -16.59 -1.53 11.66
C ARG A 7 -17.46 -2.74 11.40
N GLU A 8 -18.14 -2.75 10.25
CA GLU A 8 -18.98 -3.88 9.87
C GLU A 8 -18.16 -5.07 9.34
N LEU A 9 -16.91 -4.84 8.94
CA LEU A 9 -15.92 -5.87 8.64
C LEU A 9 -14.88 -5.93 9.77
N ASP A 10 -14.62 -7.15 10.26
CA ASP A 10 -13.55 -7.40 11.22
C ASP A 10 -12.20 -7.47 10.49
N LEU A 11 -11.38 -6.44 10.71
CA LEU A 11 -10.03 -6.31 10.14
C LEU A 11 -8.94 -6.56 11.19
N SER A 12 -9.28 -7.05 12.38
CA SER A 12 -8.33 -7.24 13.49
C SER A 12 -7.23 -8.26 13.19
N GLU A 13 -7.49 -9.22 12.30
CA GLU A 13 -6.51 -10.22 11.87
C GLU A 13 -5.45 -9.65 10.90
N PHE A 14 -5.65 -8.43 10.37
CA PHE A 14 -4.70 -7.81 9.47
C PHE A 14 -3.65 -7.01 10.23
N PRO A 15 -2.38 -7.07 9.80
CA PRO A 15 -1.34 -6.24 10.39
C PRO A 15 -1.65 -4.74 10.18
N ALA A 16 -1.37 -3.91 11.20
CA ALA A 16 -1.59 -2.47 11.12
C ALA A 16 -0.83 -1.86 9.92
N GLY A 17 -1.46 -0.90 9.24
CA GLY A 17 -0.87 -0.23 8.08
C GLY A 17 -0.88 -1.03 6.76
N THR A 18 -1.35 -2.29 6.74
CA THR A 18 -1.51 -3.09 5.50
C THR A 18 -2.89 -2.99 4.86
N VAL A 19 -3.83 -2.38 5.58
CA VAL A 19 -5.19 -2.12 5.12
C VAL A 19 -5.42 -0.62 5.09
N THR A 20 -5.84 -0.14 3.94
CA THR A 20 -6.18 1.25 3.70
C THR A 20 -7.70 1.37 3.56
N GLU A 21 -8.31 2.17 4.43
CA GLU A 21 -9.76 2.41 4.46
C GLU A 21 -10.08 3.80 3.88
N PHE A 22 -11.02 3.87 2.95
CA PHE A 22 -11.55 5.14 2.46
C PHE A 22 -13.01 5.02 2.04
N THR A 23 -13.72 6.15 2.06
CA THR A 23 -15.13 6.22 1.71
C THR A 23 -15.32 7.16 0.53
N THR A 24 -15.95 6.66 -0.52
CA THR A 24 -16.33 7.45 -1.70
C THR A 24 -17.84 7.59 -1.75
N LEU A 25 -18.35 8.79 -2.02
CA LEU A 25 -19.77 9.02 -2.17
C LEU A 25 -20.16 9.00 -3.64
N VAL A 26 -21.39 8.57 -3.91
CA VAL A 26 -21.99 8.58 -5.23
C VAL A 26 -23.37 9.22 -5.19
N CYS A 27 -23.64 10.14 -6.12
CA CYS A 27 -24.95 10.80 -6.20
C CYS A 27 -25.92 10.02 -7.08
N LEU A 28 -26.91 9.38 -6.46
CA LEU A 28 -27.97 8.65 -7.16
C LEU A 28 -28.83 9.56 -8.04
N ALA A 29 -29.07 10.81 -7.64
CA ALA A 29 -29.82 11.75 -8.48
C ALA A 29 -29.10 12.04 -9.81
N CYS A 30 -27.77 12.22 -9.76
CA CYS A 30 -26.96 12.38 -10.96
C CYS A 30 -26.99 11.14 -11.84
N ILE A 31 -26.89 9.96 -11.24
CA ILE A 31 -26.94 8.69 -11.97
C ILE A 31 -28.31 8.51 -12.63
N PHE A 32 -29.39 8.65 -11.89
CA PHE A 32 -30.74 8.53 -12.44
C PHE A 32 -30.97 9.53 -13.58
N ASP A 33 -30.55 10.79 -13.43
CA ASP A 33 -30.66 11.79 -14.50
C ASP A 33 -29.92 11.37 -15.78
N ILE A 34 -28.73 10.75 -15.67
CA ILE A 34 -28.01 10.24 -16.84
C ILE A 34 -28.84 9.15 -17.54
N PHE A 35 -29.30 8.15 -16.79
CA PHE A 35 -30.03 7.04 -17.39
C PHE A 35 -31.42 7.43 -17.92
N THR A 36 -32.16 8.29 -17.22
CA THR A 36 -33.54 8.63 -17.61
C THR A 36 -33.60 9.81 -18.58
N LYS A 37 -32.81 10.88 -18.38
CA LYS A 37 -32.90 12.08 -19.22
C LYS A 37 -31.95 12.05 -20.40
N GLN A 38 -30.72 11.53 -20.24
CA GLN A 38 -29.74 11.53 -21.32
C GLN A 38 -29.85 10.27 -22.19
N LEU A 39 -30.02 9.11 -21.56
CA LEU A 39 -30.16 7.83 -22.27
C LEU A 39 -31.61 7.42 -22.57
N GLY A 40 -32.59 8.18 -22.05
CA GLY A 40 -34.01 7.95 -22.33
C GLY A 40 -34.59 6.65 -21.77
N LEU A 41 -33.93 6.02 -20.77
CA LEU A 41 -34.42 4.78 -20.20
C LEU A 41 -35.62 5.01 -19.28
N ALA A 42 -36.58 4.08 -19.32
CA ALA A 42 -37.66 4.04 -18.35
C ALA A 42 -37.09 3.87 -16.91
N PRO A 43 -37.71 4.48 -15.88
CA PRO A 43 -37.19 4.44 -14.51
C PRO A 43 -36.92 3.02 -13.97
N ARG A 44 -37.74 2.03 -14.36
CA ARG A 44 -37.55 0.61 -13.99
C ARG A 44 -36.31 -0.01 -14.63
N THR A 45 -36.03 0.33 -15.88
CA THR A 45 -34.84 -0.12 -16.61
C THR A 45 -33.60 0.57 -16.03
N ALA A 46 -33.67 1.89 -15.83
CA ALA A 46 -32.62 2.67 -15.18
C ALA A 46 -32.27 2.09 -13.79
N PHE A 47 -33.27 1.78 -12.96
CA PHE A 47 -33.03 1.13 -11.66
C PHE A 47 -32.28 -0.20 -11.78
N SER A 48 -32.64 -1.02 -12.77
CA SER A 48 -32.01 -2.33 -12.97
C SER A 48 -30.55 -2.20 -13.39
N GLU A 49 -30.22 -1.22 -14.24
CA GLU A 49 -28.85 -0.90 -14.64
C GLU A 49 -28.05 -0.32 -13.46
N ILE A 50 -28.62 0.65 -12.75
CA ILE A 50 -27.96 1.30 -11.60
C ILE A 50 -27.65 0.28 -10.50
N LYS A 51 -28.57 -0.65 -10.23
CA LYS A 51 -28.34 -1.71 -9.23
C LYS A 51 -27.17 -2.63 -9.62
N ARG A 52 -26.96 -2.85 -10.92
CA ARG A 52 -25.86 -3.67 -11.45
C ARG A 52 -24.54 -2.92 -11.53
N HIS A 53 -24.55 -1.61 -11.35
CA HIS A 53 -23.35 -0.77 -11.43
C HIS A 53 -22.25 -1.25 -10.48
N THR A 54 -21.09 -1.56 -11.07
CA THR A 54 -19.87 -1.92 -10.36
C THR A 54 -18.88 -0.76 -10.52
N PRO A 55 -18.55 -0.03 -9.44
CA PRO A 55 -17.59 1.06 -9.53
C PRO A 55 -16.21 0.51 -9.92
N GLU A 56 -15.51 1.24 -10.79
CA GLU A 56 -14.13 0.91 -11.12
C GLU A 56 -13.18 1.40 -10.02
N ILE A 57 -12.02 0.74 -9.86
CA ILE A 57 -11.03 1.15 -8.86
C ILE A 57 -10.60 2.60 -9.09
N GLU A 58 -10.40 3.00 -10.36
CA GLU A 58 -10.03 4.37 -10.70
C GLU A 58 -11.10 5.37 -10.23
N GLU A 59 -12.39 5.07 -10.36
CA GLU A 59 -13.47 5.95 -9.91
C GLU A 59 -13.46 6.13 -8.38
N LEU A 60 -13.08 5.09 -7.64
CA LEU A 60 -13.05 5.11 -6.18
C LEU A 60 -11.79 5.78 -5.61
N THR A 61 -10.66 5.70 -6.32
CA THR A 61 -9.36 6.21 -5.84
C THR A 61 -8.95 7.54 -6.47
N THR A 62 -9.71 8.08 -7.43
CA THR A 62 -9.33 9.34 -8.09
C THR A 62 -9.40 10.51 -7.11
N ARG A 63 -8.32 11.32 -7.03
CA ARG A 63 -8.26 12.51 -6.16
C ARG A 63 -9.16 13.67 -6.60
N SER A 64 -9.46 13.75 -7.89
CA SER A 64 -10.42 14.71 -8.42
C SER A 64 -11.79 14.04 -8.48
N ALA A 65 -12.75 14.58 -7.71
CA ALA A 65 -14.12 14.15 -7.77
C ALA A 65 -14.62 14.15 -9.23
N LYS A 66 -14.96 12.96 -9.74
CA LYS A 66 -15.53 12.76 -11.08
C LYS A 66 -17.00 12.44 -10.91
N ARG A 67 -17.88 13.28 -11.47
CA ARG A 67 -19.34 13.03 -11.47
C ARG A 67 -19.61 11.60 -11.97
N PRO A 68 -20.38 10.75 -11.25
CA PRO A 68 -21.24 11.07 -10.10
C PRO A 68 -20.60 10.95 -8.70
N TYR A 69 -19.30 10.67 -8.62
CA TYR A 69 -18.56 10.44 -7.38
C TYR A 69 -17.92 11.71 -6.80
N PHE A 70 -17.76 11.75 -5.49
CA PHE A 70 -17.10 12.84 -4.78
C PHE A 70 -16.69 12.44 -3.35
N ASP A 71 -15.84 13.26 -2.74
CA ASP A 71 -15.17 12.94 -1.47
C ASP A 71 -15.96 13.44 -0.26
N SER A 72 -16.19 12.54 0.71
CA SER A 72 -16.71 12.79 2.06
C SER A 72 -18.06 13.51 2.23
N ASP A 73 -18.89 12.96 3.12
CA ASP A 73 -20.21 13.49 3.49
C ASP A 73 -20.10 14.81 4.25
N GLU A 74 -19.00 15.01 4.98
CA GLU A 74 -18.79 16.17 5.87
C GLU A 74 -18.42 17.43 5.07
N LYS A 75 -17.69 17.26 3.97
CA LYS A 75 -17.30 18.35 3.08
C LYS A 75 -18.48 18.85 2.23
N HIS A 76 -19.44 17.97 1.96
CA HIS A 76 -20.50 18.21 1.00
C HIS A 76 -21.88 17.75 1.53
N PRO A 77 -22.61 18.62 2.25
CA PRO A 77 -23.98 18.30 2.71
C PRO A 77 -24.98 18.09 1.55
N HIS A 78 -24.60 18.55 0.35
CA HIS A 78 -25.32 18.39 -0.90
C HIS A 78 -24.38 17.89 -1.99
N CYS A 79 -24.93 17.23 -3.02
CA CYS A 79 -24.13 16.84 -4.19
C CYS A 79 -23.47 18.08 -4.83
N PRO A 80 -22.15 18.09 -5.07
CA PRO A 80 -21.47 19.24 -5.66
C PRO A 80 -21.90 19.52 -7.12
N TYR A 81 -22.48 18.53 -7.80
CA TYR A 81 -22.86 18.64 -9.22
C TYR A 81 -24.31 19.05 -9.42
N CYS A 82 -25.26 18.37 -8.77
CA CYS A 82 -26.69 18.61 -8.97
C CYS A 82 -27.39 19.25 -7.75
N LYS A 83 -26.65 19.54 -6.67
CA LYS A 83 -27.17 20.11 -5.42
C LYS A 83 -28.26 19.27 -4.73
N SER A 84 -28.35 17.98 -5.06
CA SER A 84 -29.28 17.06 -4.41
C SER A 84 -28.97 16.92 -2.92
N ALA A 85 -30.01 16.71 -2.12
CA ALA A 85 -29.90 16.50 -0.68
C ALA A 85 -29.24 15.16 -0.33
N LYS A 86 -28.70 15.07 0.90
CA LYS A 86 -28.00 13.89 1.44
C LYS A 86 -28.71 12.55 1.24
N ARG A 87 -30.05 12.52 1.22
CA ARG A 87 -30.83 11.30 0.95
C ARG A 87 -30.53 10.63 -0.40
N TRP A 88 -29.98 11.37 -1.36
CA TRP A 88 -29.59 10.90 -2.69
C TRP A 88 -28.13 10.44 -2.77
N LEU A 89 -27.36 10.59 -1.70
CA LEU A 89 -25.94 10.29 -1.68
C LEU A 89 -25.77 8.91 -1.06
N ALA A 90 -25.16 7.99 -1.80
CA ALA A 90 -24.82 6.66 -1.33
C ALA A 90 -23.31 6.54 -1.08
N ARG A 91 -22.93 5.67 -0.15
CA ARG A 91 -21.55 5.42 0.25
C ARG A 91 -21.04 4.11 -0.34
N PHE A 92 -19.78 4.16 -0.77
CA PHE A 92 -18.94 2.99 -0.99
C PHE A 92 -17.80 3.04 0.02
N ASP A 93 -17.92 2.26 1.09
CA ASP A 93 -16.81 2.05 2.02
C ASP A 93 -15.87 1.00 1.40
N THR A 94 -14.63 1.40 1.12
CA THR A 94 -13.65 0.60 0.39
C THR A 94 -12.47 0.28 1.28
N TYR A 95 -12.09 -1.00 1.27
CA TYR A 95 -10.98 -1.56 2.02
C TYR A 95 -9.96 -2.08 1.01
N CYS A 96 -8.83 -1.38 0.87
CA CYS A 96 -7.71 -1.81 0.06
C CYS A 96 -6.72 -2.59 0.92
N ILE A 97 -6.58 -3.88 0.64
CA ILE A 97 -5.66 -4.79 1.32
C ILE A 97 -4.47 -5.03 0.40
N GLU A 98 -3.27 -4.71 0.89
CA GLU A 98 -2.03 -5.01 0.19
C GLU A 98 -1.76 -6.52 0.21
N GLY A 99 -1.51 -7.11 -0.96
CA GLY A 99 -1.18 -8.52 -1.08
C GLY A 99 0.24 -8.81 -0.61
N GLY A 100 0.37 -9.79 0.28
CA GLY A 100 1.65 -10.22 0.82
C GLY A 100 1.51 -11.46 1.71
N LYS A 101 2.64 -12.00 2.17
CA LYS A 101 2.67 -13.22 3.00
C LYS A 101 1.88 -13.09 4.31
N THR A 102 1.88 -11.90 4.89
CA THR A 102 1.22 -11.61 6.17
C THR A 102 -0.28 -11.33 6.02
N THR A 103 -0.75 -10.92 4.85
CA THR A 103 -2.14 -10.53 4.59
C THR A 103 -2.94 -11.61 3.87
N ASP A 104 -2.30 -12.56 3.19
CA ASP A 104 -2.98 -13.55 2.36
C ASP A 104 -3.89 -14.52 3.13
N ALA A 105 -3.42 -15.03 4.27
CA ALA A 105 -4.23 -15.93 5.11
C ALA A 105 -5.41 -15.19 5.78
N PRO A 106 -5.22 -14.03 6.44
CA PRO A 106 -6.32 -13.19 6.94
C PRO A 106 -7.32 -12.80 5.85
N ARG A 107 -6.85 -12.42 4.65
CA ARG A 107 -7.72 -12.08 3.51
C ARG A 107 -8.61 -13.23 3.08
N ARG A 108 -8.05 -14.43 2.95
CA ARG A 108 -8.84 -15.63 2.60
C ARG A 108 -9.86 -15.97 3.68
N ALA A 109 -9.49 -15.81 4.96
CA ALA A 109 -10.41 -16.01 6.08
C ALA A 109 -11.56 -14.99 6.05
N LEU A 110 -11.26 -13.71 5.82
CA LEU A 110 -12.25 -12.63 5.67
C LEU A 110 -13.22 -12.93 4.52
N LEU A 111 -12.70 -13.26 3.33
CA LEU A 111 -13.52 -13.60 2.15
C LEU A 111 -14.47 -14.78 2.40
N LYS A 112 -14.06 -15.74 3.25
CA LYS A 112 -14.90 -16.88 3.62
C LYS A 112 -15.99 -16.51 4.62
N LYS A 113 -15.74 -15.54 5.51
CA LYS A 113 -16.70 -15.03 6.50
C LYS A 113 -17.73 -14.08 5.88
N MET A 114 -17.41 -13.44 4.76
CA MET A 114 -18.29 -12.44 4.13
C MET A 114 -19.57 -13.05 3.55
N PRO A 115 -20.74 -12.38 3.70
CA PRO A 115 -21.97 -12.77 3.05
C PRO A 115 -21.82 -12.78 1.52
N GLN A 116 -22.07 -13.92 0.89
CA GLN A 116 -22.04 -14.05 -0.58
C GLN A 116 -23.38 -13.72 -1.23
N SER A 117 -24.43 -13.50 -0.44
CA SER A 117 -25.78 -13.25 -0.94
C SER A 117 -26.01 -11.77 -1.29
N GLY A 118 -26.51 -11.50 -2.49
CA GLY A 118 -27.11 -10.19 -2.85
C GLY A 118 -26.12 -9.10 -3.27
N ASP A 119 -24.93 -9.47 -3.73
CA ASP A 119 -23.90 -8.58 -4.27
C ASP A 119 -23.52 -7.41 -3.33
N GLN A 120 -23.61 -7.66 -2.03
CA GLN A 120 -23.36 -6.70 -0.95
C GLN A 120 -21.90 -6.24 -0.92
N PHE A 121 -20.98 -7.15 -1.23
CA PHE A 121 -19.56 -6.88 -1.29
C PHE A 121 -19.06 -7.17 -2.70
N LEU A 122 -18.30 -6.23 -3.26
CA LEU A 122 -17.58 -6.42 -4.52
C LEU A 122 -16.09 -6.57 -4.20
N VAL A 123 -15.46 -7.60 -4.74
CA VAL A 123 -14.03 -7.87 -4.54
C VAL A 123 -13.32 -7.71 -5.87
N LEU A 124 -12.41 -6.75 -5.95
CA LEU A 124 -11.62 -6.45 -7.14
C LEU A 124 -10.13 -6.70 -6.86
N GLU A 125 -9.40 -7.22 -7.86
CA GLU A 125 -7.95 -7.38 -7.81
C GLU A 125 -7.30 -6.44 -8.83
N LYS A 126 -6.31 -5.68 -8.38
CA LYS A 126 -5.48 -4.83 -9.24
C LYS A 126 -4.03 -5.25 -9.09
N LYS A 127 -3.38 -5.53 -10.22
CA LYS A 127 -1.93 -5.66 -10.26
C LYS A 127 -1.33 -4.26 -10.27
N SER A 128 -0.37 -4.03 -9.39
CA SER A 128 0.37 -2.79 -9.26
C SER A 128 1.85 -3.12 -9.08
N ASP A 129 2.69 -2.10 -9.05
CA ASP A 129 4.09 -2.24 -8.71
C ASP A 129 4.34 -1.70 -7.29
N SER A 130 5.43 -2.14 -6.65
CA SER A 130 5.74 -1.78 -5.26
C SER A 130 5.84 -0.27 -5.05
N ARG A 131 6.33 0.46 -6.05
CA ARG A 131 6.49 1.91 -6.00
C ARG A 131 5.14 2.63 -6.05
N ALA A 132 4.23 2.20 -6.91
CA ALA A 132 2.89 2.76 -7.05
C ALA A 132 2.08 2.57 -5.78
N VAL A 133 2.12 1.39 -5.17
CA VAL A 133 1.42 1.14 -3.89
C VAL A 133 2.05 1.95 -2.75
N PHE A 134 3.37 2.11 -2.73
CA PHE A 134 4.03 2.99 -1.76
C PHE A 134 3.54 4.44 -1.87
N PHE A 135 3.39 4.97 -3.09
CA PHE A 135 2.82 6.31 -3.29
C PHE A 135 1.31 6.40 -2.96
N GLU A 136 0.52 5.37 -3.28
CA GLU A 136 -0.91 5.30 -2.91
C GLU A 136 -1.08 5.31 -1.37
N TRP A 137 -0.19 4.61 -0.66
CA TRP A 137 -0.13 4.67 0.79
C TRP A 137 0.26 6.06 1.31
N LEU A 138 1.30 6.69 0.76
CA LEU A 138 1.69 8.06 1.14
C LEU A 138 0.56 9.07 0.92
N ASP A 139 -0.20 8.92 -0.16
CA ASP A 139 -1.34 9.77 -0.45
C ASP A 139 -2.46 9.59 0.56
N THR A 140 -2.78 8.34 0.91
CA THR A 140 -3.81 8.06 1.90
C THR A 140 -3.39 8.53 3.29
N LEU A 141 -2.13 8.30 3.65
CA LEU A 141 -1.54 8.82 4.87
C LEU A 141 -1.70 10.34 4.92
N ARG A 142 -1.35 11.05 3.84
CA ARG A 142 -1.50 12.51 3.75
C ARG A 142 -2.96 12.97 3.93
N LEU A 143 -3.95 12.25 3.43
CA LEU A 143 -5.37 12.59 3.56
C LEU A 143 -5.88 12.44 5.00
N ASN A 144 -5.28 11.54 5.77
CA ASN A 144 -5.67 11.25 7.15
C ASN A 144 -4.93 12.10 8.19
N LEU A 145 -3.91 12.86 7.77
CA LEU A 145 -3.10 13.70 8.65
C LEU A 145 -3.53 15.17 8.58
N ASP A 146 -3.60 15.84 9.73
CA ASP A 146 -3.72 17.30 9.78
C ASP A 146 -2.34 17.95 9.71
N LEU A 147 -1.92 18.32 8.50
CA LEU A 147 -0.61 18.95 8.27
C LEU A 147 -0.46 20.34 8.89
N ASN A 148 -1.50 20.91 9.50
CA ASN A 148 -1.41 22.18 10.23
C ASN A 148 -0.99 22.00 11.70
N ASP A 149 -1.11 20.79 12.26
CA ASP A 149 -0.67 20.45 13.62
C ASP A 149 0.62 19.63 13.56
N GLU A 150 1.71 20.13 14.15
CA GLU A 150 3.03 19.44 14.17
C GLU A 150 2.98 18.00 14.73
N ARG A 151 1.92 17.63 15.45
CA ARG A 151 1.67 16.24 15.88
C ARG A 151 1.59 15.25 14.72
N TRP A 152 1.26 15.70 13.50
CA TRP A 152 1.24 14.85 12.31
C TRP A 152 2.60 14.16 12.07
N LEU A 153 3.72 14.75 12.50
CA LEU A 153 5.05 14.14 12.39
C LEU A 153 5.15 12.84 13.19
N LEU A 154 4.58 12.82 14.40
CA LEU A 154 4.54 11.64 15.25
C LEU A 154 3.60 10.59 14.67
N GLU A 155 2.45 11.02 14.16
CA GLU A 155 1.47 10.14 13.51
C GLU A 155 2.02 9.51 12.23
N ALA A 156 2.73 10.29 11.39
CA ALA A 156 3.41 9.78 10.20
C ALA A 156 4.50 8.76 10.56
N THR A 157 5.30 9.02 11.61
CA THR A 157 6.28 8.04 12.11
C THR A 157 5.59 6.77 12.60
N ARG A 158 4.51 6.90 13.38
CA ARG A 158 3.74 5.76 13.87
C ARG A 158 3.22 4.90 12.71
N ASN A 159 2.56 5.51 11.72
CA ASN A 159 2.03 4.79 10.55
C ASN A 159 3.13 4.07 9.76
N TYR A 160 4.30 4.71 9.60
CA TYR A 160 5.46 4.07 8.98
C TYR A 160 5.96 2.86 9.81
N LEU A 161 6.06 2.99 11.13
CA LEU A 161 6.50 1.91 12.01
C LEU A 161 5.49 0.76 12.08
N GLU A 162 4.20 1.07 12.09
CA GLU A 162 3.11 0.09 11.97
C GLU A 162 3.23 -0.71 10.68
N ARG A 163 3.50 -0.04 9.56
CA ARG A 163 3.72 -0.70 8.27
C ARG A 163 5.01 -1.55 8.25
N ARG A 164 6.08 -1.10 8.92
CA ARG A 164 7.38 -1.79 8.96
C ARG A 164 7.39 -3.02 9.87
N ASP A 165 6.88 -2.88 11.09
CA ASP A 165 6.86 -3.93 12.10
C ASP A 165 5.46 -4.06 12.69
N ALA A 166 4.59 -4.69 11.92
CA ALA A 166 3.18 -4.79 12.24
C ALA A 166 2.86 -5.76 13.40
N LYS A 167 3.86 -6.48 13.94
CA LYS A 167 3.69 -7.33 15.13
C LYS A 167 3.69 -6.51 16.42
N THR A 168 4.32 -5.34 16.39
CA THR A 168 4.43 -4.46 17.56
C THR A 168 3.13 -3.68 17.74
N ASN A 169 2.65 -3.60 18.99
CA ASN A 169 1.51 -2.76 19.35
C ASN A 169 1.91 -1.28 19.42
N TRP A 170 2.02 -0.63 18.27
CA TRP A 170 2.48 0.74 18.18
C TRP A 170 1.53 1.76 18.83
N GLU A 171 0.25 1.44 18.97
CA GLU A 171 -0.70 2.29 19.68
C GLU A 171 -0.32 2.44 21.15
N GLU A 172 0.00 1.31 21.81
CA GLU A 172 0.47 1.30 23.19
C GLU A 172 1.82 2.02 23.32
N VAL A 173 2.74 1.79 22.37
CA VAL A 173 4.05 2.45 22.36
C VAL A 173 3.89 3.97 22.26
N PHE A 174 3.01 4.47 21.37
CA PHE A 174 2.80 5.90 21.10
C PHE A 174 1.84 6.63 22.05
N SER A 175 1.14 5.92 22.93
CA SER A 175 0.16 6.50 23.87
C SER A 175 0.67 7.72 24.67
N GLU A 176 1.93 7.72 25.10
CA GLU A 176 2.53 8.81 25.88
C GLU A 176 3.74 9.47 25.19
N ILE A 177 4.02 9.09 23.94
CA ILE A 177 5.16 9.64 23.20
C ILE A 177 4.86 11.08 22.81
N ARG A 178 5.79 11.98 23.16
CA ARG A 178 5.76 13.39 22.77
C ARG A 178 6.86 13.76 21.78
N ALA A 179 7.87 12.92 21.63
CA ALA A 179 8.98 13.16 20.73
C ALA A 179 9.61 11.86 20.22
N VAL A 180 9.99 11.86 18.95
CA VAL A 180 10.82 10.83 18.34
C VAL A 180 12.22 11.40 18.13
N ARG A 181 13.26 10.63 18.46
CA ARG A 181 14.66 11.03 18.37
C ARG A 181 15.49 9.92 17.74
N ARG A 182 16.59 10.31 17.12
CA ARG A 182 17.63 9.37 16.70
C ARG A 182 18.37 8.84 17.93
N SER A 183 18.52 7.53 18.01
CA SER A 183 19.37 6.88 19.00
C SER A 183 20.84 6.94 18.57
N THR A 184 21.73 7.19 19.52
CA THR A 184 23.19 7.06 19.34
C THR A 184 23.72 5.74 19.87
N ARG A 185 22.93 5.02 20.69
CA ARG A 185 23.33 3.78 21.36
C ARG A 185 22.75 2.52 20.72
N LEU A 186 21.62 2.65 20.01
CA LEU A 186 20.95 1.53 19.38
C LEU A 186 21.45 1.36 17.94
N PRO A 187 22.09 0.23 17.60
CA PRO A 187 22.44 -0.06 16.21
C PRO A 187 21.20 -0.43 15.38
N GLU A 188 20.23 -1.11 15.99
CA GLU A 188 19.00 -1.60 15.34
C GLU A 188 17.79 -1.45 16.27
N GLY A 189 16.59 -1.45 15.68
CA GLY A 189 15.32 -1.39 16.42
C GLY A 189 15.00 -0.03 17.03
N TRP A 190 14.29 -0.05 18.15
CA TRP A 190 13.79 1.13 18.83
C TRP A 190 13.76 0.91 20.35
N GLU A 191 13.75 1.99 21.11
CA GLU A 191 13.65 1.97 22.57
C GLU A 191 12.78 3.13 23.03
N ARG A 192 11.87 2.88 23.97
CA ARG A 192 11.08 3.93 24.63
C ARG A 192 11.72 4.28 25.96
N ASP A 193 11.90 5.59 26.17
CA ASP A 193 12.39 6.15 27.43
C ASP A 193 11.44 7.28 27.84
N GLY A 194 10.53 6.96 28.77
CA GLY A 194 9.44 7.84 29.19
C GLY A 194 8.58 8.30 28.01
N SER A 195 8.54 9.62 27.80
CA SER A 195 7.77 10.26 26.72
C SER A 195 8.54 10.41 25.41
N ARG A 196 9.67 9.70 25.24
CA ARG A 196 10.54 9.78 24.06
C ARG A 196 10.72 8.41 23.44
N LEU A 197 10.67 8.37 22.11
CA LEU A 197 11.02 7.19 21.32
C LEU A 197 12.36 7.39 20.65
N PHE A 198 13.31 6.51 20.93
CA PHE A 198 14.61 6.48 20.30
C PHE A 198 14.61 5.43 19.20
N LEU A 199 14.80 5.87 17.95
CA LEU A 199 14.88 5.00 16.78
C LEU A 199 16.35 4.80 16.39
N ALA A 200 16.73 3.57 16.04
CA ALA A 200 18.04 3.30 15.45
C ALA A 200 18.25 4.16 14.18
N PRO A 201 19.49 4.52 13.83
CA PRO A 201 19.79 5.46 12.74
C PRO A 201 19.09 5.13 11.42
N LYS A 202 19.03 3.84 11.05
CA LYS A 202 18.35 3.39 9.83
C LYS A 202 16.86 3.74 9.82
N ILE A 203 16.15 3.30 10.87
CA ILE A 203 14.70 3.50 11.00
C ILE A 203 14.36 4.99 11.12
N TYR A 204 15.21 5.75 11.82
CA TYR A 204 15.05 7.20 11.93
C TYR A 204 15.21 7.90 10.57
N GLY A 205 16.21 7.51 9.77
CA GLY A 205 16.42 8.04 8.42
C GLY A 205 15.25 7.77 7.48
N GLU A 206 14.71 6.55 7.52
CA GLU A 206 13.50 6.18 6.77
C GLU A 206 12.28 7.00 7.23
N ALA A 207 12.07 7.16 8.54
CA ALA A 207 10.97 7.96 9.08
C ALA A 207 11.05 9.44 8.63
N LEU A 208 12.24 10.03 8.61
CA LEU A 208 12.46 11.39 8.07
C LEU A 208 12.10 11.48 6.59
N LEU A 209 12.46 10.47 5.81
CA LEU A 209 12.14 10.42 4.38
C LEU A 209 10.63 10.32 4.14
N ILE A 210 9.91 9.50 4.92
CA ILE A 210 8.43 9.45 4.87
C ILE A 210 7.82 10.82 5.17
N GLN A 211 8.24 11.47 6.27
CA GLN A 211 7.74 12.80 6.63
C GLN A 211 8.01 13.84 5.54
N TYR A 212 9.21 13.80 4.96
CA TYR A 212 9.60 14.66 3.85
C TYR A 212 8.69 14.45 2.62
N LEU A 213 8.40 13.19 2.27
CA LEU A 213 7.55 12.84 1.14
C LEU A 213 6.10 13.29 1.35
N VAL A 214 5.53 13.05 2.53
CA VAL A 214 4.16 13.47 2.89
C VAL A 214 4.01 14.99 2.82
N SER A 215 5.02 15.73 3.29
CA SER A 215 4.97 17.20 3.42
C SER A 215 5.53 17.96 2.22
N ARG A 216 6.09 17.29 1.20
CA ARG A 216 6.84 17.88 0.07
C ARG A 216 6.10 19.00 -0.69
N SER A 217 4.78 19.04 -0.57
CA SER A 217 3.91 20.04 -1.21
C SER A 217 3.72 21.34 -0.40
N GLN A 218 4.28 21.47 0.81
CA GLN A 218 4.17 22.68 1.61
C GLN A 218 5.43 23.56 1.51
N ALA A 219 5.41 24.56 0.61
CA ALA A 219 6.32 25.73 0.62
C ALA A 219 7.85 25.46 0.60
N HIS A 220 8.38 25.02 -0.55
CA HIS A 220 9.84 24.94 -0.86
C HIS A 220 10.69 23.99 0.03
N GLY A 221 10.09 22.95 0.59
CA GLY A 221 10.81 21.91 1.36
C GLY A 221 9.84 20.95 2.05
N GLY A 222 10.34 19.82 2.55
CA GLY A 222 9.56 18.90 3.38
C GLY A 222 9.75 19.21 4.86
N MET A 223 8.66 19.31 5.60
CA MET A 223 8.69 19.41 7.06
C MET A 223 8.92 18.01 7.67
N THR A 224 9.86 17.93 8.60
CA THR A 224 10.29 16.68 9.25
C THR A 224 10.53 16.92 10.75
N LEU A 225 10.85 15.86 11.51
CA LEU A 225 11.30 15.98 12.91
C LEU A 225 12.59 16.80 13.07
N GLU A 226 13.37 16.99 12.01
CA GLU A 226 14.56 17.86 12.02
C GLU A 226 14.28 19.26 11.46
N GLY A 227 13.01 19.61 11.34
CA GLY A 227 12.53 20.87 10.77
C GLY A 227 12.31 20.76 9.27
N ARG A 228 12.28 21.92 8.60
CA ARG A 228 12.05 22.03 7.17
C ARG A 228 13.35 21.78 6.41
N LEU A 229 13.36 20.77 5.55
CA LEU A 229 14.52 20.36 4.78
C LEU A 229 14.25 20.54 3.28
N THR A 230 15.22 21.10 2.55
CA THR A 230 15.27 20.93 1.09
C THR A 230 15.71 19.50 0.76
N LEU A 231 15.60 19.09 -0.51
CA LEU A 231 16.11 17.78 -0.93
C LEU A 231 17.62 17.65 -0.66
N MET A 232 18.37 18.73 -0.90
CA MET A 232 19.81 18.80 -0.63
C MET A 232 20.12 18.60 0.85
N ASP A 233 19.36 19.27 1.73
CA ASP A 233 19.58 19.18 3.17
C ASP A 233 19.22 17.81 3.72
N LEU A 234 18.14 17.20 3.21
CA LEU A 234 17.77 15.84 3.54
C LEU A 234 18.89 14.87 3.19
N ILE A 235 19.38 14.89 1.95
CA ILE A 235 20.42 13.96 1.49
C ILE A 235 21.72 14.17 2.25
N ARG A 236 22.11 15.42 2.52
CA ARG A 236 23.29 15.73 3.32
C ARG A 236 23.17 15.14 4.73
N ARG A 237 22.01 15.25 5.36
CA ARG A 237 21.73 14.70 6.70
C ARG A 237 21.75 13.18 6.70
N LEU A 238 21.08 12.55 5.74
CA LEU A 238 21.07 11.10 5.59
C LEU A 238 22.49 10.55 5.39
N ARG A 239 23.33 11.23 4.60
CA ARG A 239 24.75 10.89 4.45
C ARG A 239 25.53 11.04 5.76
N TYR A 240 25.40 12.19 6.43
CA TYR A 240 26.10 12.43 7.70
C TYR A 240 25.69 11.43 8.80
N SER A 241 24.46 10.94 8.76
CA SER A 241 23.97 9.92 9.69
C SER A 241 24.50 8.50 9.41
N GLY A 242 25.20 8.29 8.29
CA GLY A 242 25.65 6.97 7.83
C GLY A 242 24.54 6.11 7.21
N TYR A 243 23.33 6.65 7.05
CA TYR A 243 22.20 5.90 6.48
C TYR A 243 22.42 5.53 5.02
N LEU A 244 22.93 6.46 4.19
CA LEU A 244 23.21 6.15 2.78
C LEU A 244 24.29 5.08 2.64
N ASP A 245 25.32 5.12 3.49
CA ASP A 245 26.39 4.13 3.50
C ASP A 245 25.88 2.73 3.88
N GLN A 246 24.95 2.65 4.85
CA GLN A 246 24.27 1.40 5.23
C GLN A 246 23.44 0.80 4.10
N LEU A 247 22.96 1.64 3.16
CA LEU A 247 22.24 1.20 1.97
C LEU A 247 23.16 0.96 0.76
N GLY A 248 24.46 1.23 0.89
CA GLY A 248 25.41 1.13 -0.22
C GLY A 248 25.23 2.20 -1.30
N ILE A 249 24.53 3.31 -0.99
CA ILE A 249 24.29 4.42 -1.92
C ILE A 249 25.49 5.37 -1.88
N THR A 250 26.29 5.38 -2.95
CA THR A 250 27.55 6.15 -3.04
C THR A 250 27.46 7.35 -3.98
N GLU A 251 26.36 7.47 -4.72
CA GLU A 251 26.07 8.50 -5.69
C GLU A 251 26.05 9.88 -5.01
N HIS A 252 26.43 10.92 -5.74
CA HIS A 252 26.47 12.28 -5.22
C HIS A 252 25.35 13.16 -5.77
N ASP A 253 24.72 12.73 -6.87
CA ASP A 253 23.58 13.43 -7.45
C ASP A 253 22.34 13.31 -6.53
N PRO A 254 21.76 14.43 -6.09
CA PRO A 254 20.61 14.43 -5.20
C PRO A 254 19.38 13.76 -5.78
N GLY A 255 19.17 13.85 -7.10
CA GLY A 255 18.04 13.22 -7.78
C GLY A 255 18.19 11.71 -7.80
N GLU A 256 19.35 11.22 -8.23
CA GLU A 256 19.64 9.78 -8.29
C GLU A 256 19.58 9.11 -6.90
N VAL A 257 20.17 9.75 -5.87
CA VAL A 257 20.08 9.26 -4.49
C VAL A 257 18.63 9.18 -4.04
N PHE A 258 17.81 10.19 -4.37
CA PHE A 258 16.42 10.23 -3.97
C PHE A 258 15.59 9.12 -4.64
N GLU A 259 15.84 8.82 -5.90
CA GLU A 259 15.20 7.71 -6.61
C GLU A 259 15.54 6.36 -5.97
N LYS A 260 16.84 6.10 -5.72
CA LYS A 260 17.28 4.86 -5.04
C LYS A 260 16.68 4.71 -3.64
N LEU A 261 16.49 5.83 -2.93
CA LEU A 261 15.85 5.84 -1.62
C LEU A 261 14.35 5.51 -1.69
N ILE A 262 13.64 5.98 -2.72
CA ILE A 262 12.23 5.61 -2.96
C ILE A 262 12.14 4.13 -3.27
N ASP A 263 12.98 3.62 -4.16
CA ASP A 263 12.97 2.20 -4.53
C ASP A 263 13.33 1.31 -3.34
N HIS A 264 14.25 1.75 -2.49
CA HIS A 264 14.54 1.10 -1.22
C HIS A 264 13.31 1.05 -0.30
N LEU A 265 12.63 2.18 -0.06
CA LEU A 265 11.44 2.19 0.80
C LEU A 265 10.30 1.33 0.24
N ALA A 266 10.09 1.36 -1.07
CA ALA A 266 9.11 0.53 -1.75
C ALA A 266 9.43 -0.98 -1.61
N SER A 267 10.71 -1.35 -1.61
CA SER A 267 11.15 -2.76 -1.45
C SER A 267 11.33 -3.21 0.01
N THR A 268 11.42 -2.30 0.98
CA THR A 268 11.72 -2.64 2.39
C THR A 268 10.51 -3.16 3.17
N SER A 269 9.31 -3.04 2.63
CA SER A 269 8.16 -3.73 3.24
C SER A 269 8.30 -5.24 2.96
N ASP A 270 7.89 -6.11 3.88
CA ASP A 270 8.11 -7.58 3.78
C ASP A 270 7.09 -8.30 2.85
N TRP A 271 6.38 -7.56 1.99
CA TRP A 271 5.42 -8.03 0.98
C TRP A 271 6.04 -8.60 -0.31
N SER A 272 7.30 -8.31 -0.63
CA SER A 272 7.81 -8.48 -2.00
C SER A 272 8.68 -9.71 -2.25
N ARG A 273 8.99 -10.51 -1.21
CA ARG A 273 9.65 -11.81 -1.39
C ARG A 273 8.70 -12.88 -1.93
N VAL A 274 8.17 -12.69 -3.13
CA VAL A 274 7.64 -13.76 -3.98
C VAL A 274 8.71 -14.08 -5.02
N SER A 275 9.41 -15.19 -4.78
CA SER A 275 10.24 -15.94 -5.74
C SER A 275 11.68 -15.46 -6.02
N ALA A 276 12.63 -15.94 -5.20
CA ALA A 276 13.94 -16.46 -5.65
C ALA A 276 14.62 -17.32 -4.55
N ALA A 277 13.83 -18.07 -3.78
CA ALA A 277 14.35 -19.00 -2.78
C ALA A 277 13.66 -20.37 -2.95
N SER A 278 13.76 -20.89 -4.17
CA SER A 278 13.45 -22.28 -4.49
C SER A 278 14.26 -22.61 -5.74
N ASP A 279 15.57 -22.68 -5.56
CA ASP A 279 16.54 -23.45 -6.34
C ASP A 279 17.93 -22.90 -6.01
N GLU A 280 18.56 -23.47 -4.96
CA GLU A 280 19.98 -23.81 -4.88
C GLU A 280 20.46 -23.91 -3.42
N ALA A 281 21.08 -25.07 -3.13
CA ALA A 281 21.95 -25.37 -2.00
C ALA A 281 21.33 -25.48 -0.60
N SER A 282 20.58 -26.56 -0.39
CA SER A 282 20.69 -27.34 0.84
C SER A 282 22.12 -27.86 0.99
N GLY A 283 22.90 -27.26 1.89
CA GLY A 283 24.30 -27.62 2.13
C GLY A 283 24.75 -27.33 3.57
N ALA A 284 23.92 -27.67 4.56
CA ALA A 284 24.35 -27.71 5.96
C ALA A 284 24.66 -29.16 6.35
N SER A 285 25.94 -29.50 6.36
CA SER A 285 26.50 -30.75 6.87
C SER A 285 26.53 -30.73 8.40
N ILE A 286 25.85 -31.70 9.03
CA ILE A 286 26.10 -32.09 10.43
C ILE A 286 26.68 -33.51 10.40
N PRO A 287 27.78 -33.80 11.12
CA PRO A 287 28.52 -35.04 11.00
C PRO A 287 27.91 -36.12 11.90
N THR A 288 27.71 -37.32 11.38
CA THR A 288 27.65 -38.53 12.22
C THR A 288 28.30 -39.71 11.50
N SER A 289 29.04 -40.45 12.32
CA SER A 289 29.94 -41.55 12.01
C SER A 289 29.24 -42.86 11.63
N ARG A 290 29.92 -43.65 10.78
CA ARG A 290 30.18 -45.11 10.85
C ARG A 290 29.92 -45.86 9.55
N ASP A 291 31.02 -46.41 9.04
CA ASP A 291 31.22 -47.74 8.49
C ASP A 291 30.16 -48.34 7.56
N SER A 292 30.55 -48.57 6.30
CA SER A 292 30.88 -49.92 5.78
C SER A 292 30.66 -50.02 4.27
N ASN A 293 31.74 -50.36 3.57
CA ASN A 293 31.82 -51.29 2.45
C ASN A 293 31.11 -51.02 1.10
N ARG A 294 31.90 -51.33 0.05
CA ARG A 294 31.56 -51.96 -1.25
C ARG A 294 31.41 -50.98 -2.43
N VAL A 295 32.47 -50.72 -3.19
CA VAL A 295 33.08 -51.54 -4.27
C VAL A 295 32.19 -51.69 -5.52
N SER A 296 32.62 -50.96 -6.56
CA SER A 296 32.69 -51.33 -7.99
C SER A 296 31.44 -51.34 -8.88
N SER A 297 31.61 -50.58 -9.96
CA SER A 297 31.65 -51.03 -11.37
C SER A 297 30.49 -50.72 -12.32
N LYS A 298 30.88 -49.98 -13.38
CA LYS A 298 30.66 -50.19 -14.83
C LYS A 298 29.25 -50.58 -15.32
N LYS A 299 28.71 -49.73 -16.22
CA LYS A 299 28.53 -49.98 -17.68
C LYS A 299 27.80 -48.77 -18.28
N THR A 300 28.41 -47.94 -19.13
CA THR A 300 28.52 -48.04 -20.61
C THR A 300 27.25 -48.49 -21.33
N THR A 301 26.67 -47.59 -22.15
CA THR A 301 26.50 -47.70 -23.63
C THR A 301 25.86 -46.40 -24.15
N LYS A 302 26.53 -45.63 -25.02
CA LYS A 302 26.42 -45.61 -26.52
C LYS A 302 25.03 -45.10 -26.98
N THR A 303 24.84 -44.14 -27.89
CA THR A 303 25.61 -43.84 -29.12
C THR A 303 25.13 -42.53 -29.81
N LYS A 304 26.09 -41.75 -30.31
CA LYS A 304 26.20 -41.06 -31.64
C LYS A 304 25.07 -40.17 -32.20
N ALA A 305 25.39 -38.89 -32.48
CA ALA A 305 25.78 -38.32 -33.79
C ALA A 305 25.76 -36.77 -33.72
N ALA A 306 26.89 -36.06 -33.65
CA ALA A 306 27.77 -35.57 -34.73
C ALA A 306 27.21 -34.42 -35.61
N LYS A 307 27.61 -33.16 -35.33
CA LYS A 307 28.44 -32.30 -36.21
C LYS A 307 28.61 -30.86 -35.66
N LYS A 308 29.85 -30.41 -35.58
CA LYS A 308 30.35 -29.02 -35.45
C LYS A 308 30.46 -28.41 -36.88
N PRO A 309 30.50 -27.06 -37.10
CA PRO A 309 31.76 -26.31 -36.90
C PRO A 309 31.67 -24.82 -36.49
N SER A 310 32.67 -24.45 -35.68
CA SER A 310 33.47 -23.21 -35.64
C SER A 310 32.89 -21.78 -35.74
N LYS A 311 33.23 -21.01 -34.69
CA LYS A 311 33.77 -19.63 -34.65
C LYS A 311 32.90 -18.47 -35.17
N ALA A 312 32.43 -17.65 -34.23
CA ALA A 312 32.55 -16.20 -34.30
C ALA A 312 32.78 -15.62 -32.90
N LYS A 313 33.90 -14.92 -32.72
CA LYS A 313 34.15 -14.00 -31.59
C LYS A 313 33.28 -12.77 -31.83
N SER A 314 32.42 -12.39 -30.89
CA SER A 314 31.85 -11.04 -30.84
C SER A 314 31.74 -10.58 -29.40
N LYS A 315 32.50 -9.50 -29.13
CA LYS A 315 32.32 -8.44 -28.14
C LYS A 315 31.59 -8.79 -26.83
N LYS A 316 32.34 -8.70 -25.73
CA LYS A 316 31.82 -8.27 -24.42
C LYS A 316 31.05 -6.94 -24.62
N SER A 317 29.73 -7.01 -24.65
CA SER A 317 28.88 -5.87 -24.29
C SER A 317 28.84 -5.80 -22.77
N GLN A 318 28.91 -4.57 -22.26
CA GLN A 318 28.83 -4.22 -20.85
C GLN A 318 27.52 -4.77 -20.24
N PRO A 319 27.47 -5.08 -18.93
CA PRO A 319 26.18 -5.26 -18.29
C PRO A 319 25.44 -3.92 -18.37
N GLU A 320 24.30 -3.91 -19.04
CA GLU A 320 23.31 -2.85 -18.91
C GLU A 320 22.94 -2.70 -17.43
N PRO A 321 22.60 -1.48 -16.96
CA PRO A 321 22.27 -1.27 -15.56
C PRO A 321 21.12 -2.19 -15.20
N ASP A 322 21.27 -2.93 -14.10
CA ASP A 322 20.21 -3.76 -13.54
C ASP A 322 18.93 -2.91 -13.47
N GLU A 323 17.99 -3.17 -14.40
CA GLU A 323 16.65 -2.63 -14.31
C GLU A 323 16.12 -3.09 -12.96
N VAL A 324 15.86 -2.13 -12.07
CA VAL A 324 15.16 -2.38 -10.82
C VAL A 324 13.77 -2.86 -11.23
N ILE A 325 13.59 -4.18 -11.30
CA ILE A 325 12.31 -4.81 -11.62
C ILE A 325 11.37 -4.42 -10.48
N ALA A 326 10.51 -3.44 -10.72
CA ALA A 326 9.49 -3.05 -9.77
C ALA A 326 8.64 -4.28 -9.46
N GLU A 327 8.77 -4.79 -8.23
CA GLU A 327 8.17 -6.07 -7.83
C GLU A 327 6.64 -5.95 -7.94
N SER A 328 6.01 -6.90 -8.63
CA SER A 328 4.57 -6.86 -8.85
C SER A 328 3.83 -7.17 -7.56
N VAL A 329 2.96 -6.25 -7.13
CA VAL A 329 2.10 -6.41 -5.96
C VAL A 329 0.65 -6.50 -6.39
N LYS A 330 -0.11 -7.37 -5.73
CA LYS A 330 -1.56 -7.44 -5.89
C LYS A 330 -2.24 -6.61 -4.82
N LEU A 331 -3.10 -5.68 -5.22
CA LEU A 331 -4.01 -4.99 -4.33
C LEU A 331 -5.39 -5.66 -4.40
N HIS A 332 -5.98 -5.90 -3.24
CA HIS A 332 -7.31 -6.48 -3.11
C HIS A 332 -8.27 -5.43 -2.54
N TYR A 333 -9.20 -4.96 -3.36
CA TYR A 333 -10.21 -3.99 -2.96
C TYR A 333 -11.49 -4.73 -2.58
N ILE A 334 -11.97 -4.53 -1.36
CA ILE A 334 -13.28 -4.97 -0.91
C ILE A 334 -14.16 -3.72 -0.81
N ILE A 335 -15.22 -3.67 -1.60
CA ILE A 335 -16.12 -2.52 -1.70
C ILE A 335 -17.46 -2.92 -1.10
N ASP A 336 -17.87 -2.22 -0.05
CA ASP A 336 -19.18 -2.37 0.55
C ASP A 336 -20.23 -1.60 -0.24
N ARG A 337 -21.21 -2.32 -0.78
CA ARG A 337 -22.30 -1.79 -1.60
C ARG A 337 -23.63 -1.75 -0.86
N ARG A 338 -23.69 -2.08 0.43
CA ARG A 338 -24.97 -2.19 1.17
C ARG A 338 -25.74 -0.88 1.21
N ASP A 339 -25.09 0.22 1.60
CA ASP A 339 -25.72 1.55 1.62
C ASP A 339 -26.19 1.97 0.22
N PHE A 340 -25.37 1.70 -0.81
CA PHE A 340 -25.74 1.92 -2.20
C PHE A 340 -26.98 1.12 -2.62
N LEU A 341 -26.98 -0.19 -2.40
CA LEU A 341 -28.10 -1.06 -2.78
C LEU A 341 -29.37 -0.72 -2.02
N GLU A 342 -29.27 -0.31 -0.75
CA GLU A 342 -30.42 0.13 0.04
C GLU A 342 -30.97 1.46 -0.47
N LYS A 343 -30.12 2.46 -0.69
CA LYS A 343 -30.57 3.78 -1.18
C LYS A 343 -31.12 3.72 -2.59
N VAL A 344 -30.53 2.92 -3.48
CA VAL A 344 -31.08 2.69 -4.82
C VAL A 344 -32.50 2.11 -4.76
N LYS A 345 -32.77 1.17 -3.84
CA LYS A 345 -34.13 0.65 -3.60
C LYS A 345 -35.07 1.72 -3.07
N ASN A 346 -34.63 2.52 -2.10
CA ASN A 346 -35.46 3.58 -1.50
C ASN A 346 -35.79 4.68 -2.50
N VAL A 347 -34.82 5.08 -3.32
CA VAL A 347 -35.02 6.04 -4.42
C VAL A 347 -36.00 5.49 -5.45
N TYR A 348 -35.84 4.23 -5.89
CA TYR A 348 -36.77 3.64 -6.85
C TYR A 348 -38.21 3.60 -6.32
N ARG A 349 -38.41 3.25 -5.05
CA ARG A 349 -39.73 3.29 -4.41
C ARG A 349 -40.39 4.68 -4.52
N SER A 350 -39.61 5.76 -4.45
CA SER A 350 -40.10 7.13 -4.62
C SER A 350 -40.44 7.51 -6.07
N TYR A 351 -39.91 6.79 -7.07
CA TYR A 351 -40.26 6.97 -8.49
C TYR A 351 -41.40 6.06 -8.96
N SER A 352 -41.64 4.95 -8.26
CA SER A 352 -42.68 3.97 -8.60
C SER A 352 -44.00 4.19 -7.85
N ALA A 353 -44.01 5.08 -6.85
CA ALA A 353 -45.21 5.59 -6.19
C ALA A 353 -45.74 6.78 -7.00
#